data_AF-A0A8J2IFQ4-F1
#
_entry.id   AF-A0A8J2IFQ4-F1
#
_cell.length_a   1.000
_cell.length_b   1.000
_cell.length_c   1.000
_cell.angle_alpha   90.00
_cell.angle_beta   90.00
_cell.angle_gamma   90.00
#
_symmetry.space_group_name_H-M   'P 1'
#
loop_
_entity.id
_entity.type
_entity.pdbx_description
1 polymer ?
#
loop_
_entity_poly.entity_id
_entity_poly.type
_entity_poly.pdbx_seq_one_letter_code
_entity_poly.pdbx_strand_id
1 'polypeptide(L)'
;MRSALSAAVLLLAGSVIAQTPTVTVTQAGATTTVFTTGAPSITAVSDCHPHSTVLWCMVGEEEYQVSGPTATEEFQAEYTGCHTHGSETYCVDDAGEDVLIMTDAAESTDSSSHTEEESPVESEAEPAGSKGHCHDHAGVEHCVGGSAEDVNCDAPQRDYNIPLRVGLLFVILFTSGLGVFMPVLTRRFNLIGANNIIFVVLKQFGTGIVISTAFVHLFTHAQLMFANQCLGVLEYEATTAAIFMAGLMLSFLIDYLGARFVQWRQGKHVAPNTEVATAGDKSGNTSPSAEPSHEFNRSHGLPHVHGPMREATPMEEKINVLNLEAGIIFHSILIGITLVVASDGFFITLFIVILFHQMFEGIALGTCIAELPKAAAGTAQKLLMCGTFALITPIGMAIGIGTLDHFNGNDPSTIIAIGTLDALSAGILAWVGLVEMLARDWMHGKLLNAGAVRTVCALFALICGLILMSVLGKWA
;
A
#
# COMPACT_ATOMS: atom_id res chain seq x y z
N MET A 1 -29.85 19.50 -16.93
CA MET A 1 -28.64 19.58 -16.08
C MET A 1 -28.79 19.05 -14.64
N ARG A 2 -29.98 18.65 -14.16
CA ARG A 2 -30.09 17.86 -12.89
C ARG A 2 -30.16 16.34 -13.08
N SER A 3 -30.48 15.87 -14.28
CA SER A 3 -30.61 14.43 -14.58
C SER A 3 -29.30 13.72 -14.96
N ALA A 4 -28.29 14.45 -15.45
CA ALA A 4 -27.02 13.86 -15.86
C ALA A 4 -26.04 13.59 -14.69
N LEU A 5 -26.19 14.31 -13.57
CA LEU A 5 -25.40 14.04 -12.35
C LEU A 5 -25.92 12.81 -11.58
N SER A 6 -27.25 12.60 -11.57
CA SER A 6 -27.84 11.36 -11.03
C SER A 6 -27.50 10.13 -11.87
N ALA A 7 -27.32 10.28 -13.19
CA ALA A 7 -26.94 9.16 -14.06
C ALA A 7 -25.49 8.70 -13.83
N ALA A 8 -24.56 9.60 -13.47
CA ALA A 8 -23.18 9.22 -13.16
C ALA A 8 -23.04 8.55 -11.78
N VAL A 9 -23.88 8.92 -10.81
CA VAL A 9 -23.95 8.26 -9.50
C VAL A 9 -24.70 6.93 -9.57
N LEU A 10 -25.69 6.77 -10.47
CA LEU A 10 -26.34 5.48 -10.71
C LEU A 10 -25.53 4.52 -11.62
N LEU A 11 -24.60 5.01 -12.43
CA LEU A 11 -23.73 4.16 -13.25
C LEU A 11 -22.56 3.55 -12.46
N LEU A 12 -22.24 4.06 -11.28
CA LEU A 12 -21.34 3.42 -10.31
C LEU A 12 -22.03 2.29 -9.52
N ALA A 13 -23.36 2.17 -9.59
CA ALA A 13 -24.14 1.13 -8.93
C ALA A 13 -24.57 -0.02 -9.87
N GLY A 14 -24.20 0.03 -11.16
CA GLY A 14 -24.81 -0.79 -12.21
C GLY A 14 -23.93 -1.83 -12.90
N SER A 15 -22.66 -1.97 -12.52
CA SER A 15 -21.75 -2.93 -13.17
C SER A 15 -20.78 -3.59 -12.20
N VAL A 16 -21.33 -4.32 -11.24
CA VAL A 16 -20.69 -5.50 -10.65
C VAL A 16 -21.75 -6.61 -10.65
N ILE A 17 -22.06 -7.11 -11.84
CA ILE A 17 -22.61 -8.46 -12.02
C ILE A 17 -21.57 -9.18 -12.88
N ALA A 18 -20.42 -9.44 -12.26
CA ALA A 18 -19.48 -10.43 -12.74
C ALA A 18 -19.50 -11.54 -11.69
N GLN A 19 -20.11 -12.64 -12.12
CA GLN A 19 -20.16 -13.97 -11.51
C GLN A 19 -19.20 -14.14 -10.32
N THR A 20 -19.79 -14.20 -9.11
CA THR A 20 -19.20 -14.94 -8.00
C THR A 20 -18.83 -16.33 -8.51
N PRO A 21 -17.54 -16.74 -8.51
CA PRO A 21 -17.25 -18.17 -8.55
C PRO A 21 -17.79 -18.73 -7.25
N THR A 22 -18.80 -19.59 -7.34
CA THR A 22 -19.23 -20.42 -6.22
C THR A 22 -18.07 -21.38 -5.93
N VAL A 23 -17.18 -21.00 -5.02
CA VAL A 23 -16.15 -21.92 -4.51
C VAL A 23 -16.88 -23.01 -3.74
N THR A 24 -16.96 -24.19 -4.35
CA THR A 24 -17.53 -25.38 -3.73
C THR A 24 -16.45 -25.98 -2.84
N VAL A 25 -16.55 -25.78 -1.52
CA VAL A 25 -15.71 -26.46 -0.53
C VAL A 25 -16.03 -27.95 -0.62
N THR A 26 -15.14 -28.71 -1.25
CA THR A 26 -15.23 -30.17 -1.27
C THR A 26 -14.49 -30.69 -0.05
N GLN A 27 -15.23 -30.97 1.03
CA GLN A 27 -14.67 -31.65 2.20
C GLN A 27 -14.46 -33.13 1.84
N ALA A 28 -13.25 -33.47 1.39
CA ALA A 28 -12.85 -34.86 1.20
C ALA A 28 -12.54 -35.47 2.58
N GLY A 29 -13.46 -36.29 3.08
CA GLY A 29 -13.21 -37.16 4.23
C GLY A 29 -12.16 -38.22 3.86
N ALA A 30 -10.89 -37.95 4.18
CA ALA A 30 -9.85 -38.96 4.15
C ALA A 30 -9.78 -39.64 5.53
N THR A 31 -10.18 -40.91 5.56
CA THR A 31 -9.95 -41.80 6.70
C THR A 31 -8.48 -42.21 6.67
N THR A 32 -7.64 -41.61 7.51
CA THR A 32 -6.22 -42.00 7.63
C THR A 32 -6.03 -42.86 8.87
N THR A 33 -5.81 -44.15 8.62
CA THR A 33 -5.29 -45.14 9.56
C THR A 33 -3.95 -44.68 10.14
N VAL A 34 -3.87 -44.65 11.46
CA VAL A 34 -2.65 -44.43 12.25
C VAL A 34 -1.68 -45.59 12.02
N PHE A 35 -0.51 -45.29 11.45
CA PHE A 35 0.69 -46.11 11.57
C PHE A 35 1.71 -45.33 12.39
N THR A 36 2.01 -45.81 13.60
CA THR A 36 3.12 -45.35 14.42
C THR A 36 4.41 -46.01 13.92
N THR A 37 5.24 -45.26 13.20
CA THR A 37 6.65 -45.58 12.98
C THR A 37 7.48 -44.58 13.77
N GLY A 38 8.19 -45.07 14.80
CA GLY A 38 9.10 -44.24 15.61
C GLY A 38 10.27 -43.71 14.79
N ALA A 39 10.68 -42.47 15.07
CA ALA A 39 11.83 -41.80 14.46
C ALA A 39 13.15 -42.56 14.76
N PRO A 40 14.14 -42.55 13.84
CA PRO A 40 15.44 -43.16 14.09
C PRO A 40 16.21 -42.39 15.16
N SER A 41 16.76 -43.09 16.16
CA SER A 41 17.64 -42.51 17.16
C SER A 41 19.06 -42.35 16.59
N ILE A 42 19.55 -41.11 16.49
CA ILE A 42 20.94 -40.81 16.15
C ILE A 42 21.84 -41.36 17.26
N THR A 43 22.80 -42.22 16.92
CA THR A 43 23.71 -42.87 17.90
C THR A 43 25.17 -42.50 17.72
N ALA A 44 25.54 -42.03 16.53
CA ALA A 44 26.84 -41.43 16.17
C ALA A 44 26.65 -40.54 14.92
N VAL A 45 27.57 -39.59 14.72
CA VAL A 45 27.60 -38.71 13.56
C VAL A 45 29.03 -38.70 12.99
N SER A 46 29.18 -38.87 11.68
CA SER A 46 30.47 -39.09 11.01
C SER A 46 30.65 -38.19 9.78
N ASP A 47 31.82 -38.23 9.15
CA ASP A 47 32.14 -37.44 7.93
C ASP A 47 31.95 -35.93 8.12
N CYS A 48 32.40 -35.41 9.25
CA CYS A 48 32.30 -33.99 9.58
C CYS A 48 33.17 -33.11 8.69
N HIS A 49 32.59 -32.02 8.16
CA HIS A 49 33.29 -31.04 7.34
C HIS A 49 32.83 -29.59 7.62
N PRO A 50 33.73 -28.60 7.51
CA PRO A 50 33.41 -27.22 7.84
C PRO A 50 32.80 -26.44 6.67
N HIS A 51 31.71 -25.72 6.92
CA HIS A 51 31.21 -24.63 6.06
C HIS A 51 31.43 -23.29 6.76
N SER A 52 32.43 -22.54 6.28
CA SER A 52 32.88 -21.28 6.89
C SER A 52 33.37 -21.46 8.34
N THR A 53 32.57 -21.08 9.34
CA THR A 53 32.92 -21.19 10.78
C THR A 53 32.06 -22.23 11.51
N VAL A 54 31.28 -23.02 10.78
CA VAL A 54 30.30 -23.97 11.30
C VAL A 54 30.66 -25.38 10.86
N LEU A 55 30.59 -26.35 11.76
CA LEU A 55 30.86 -27.76 11.48
C LEU A 55 29.56 -28.51 11.16
N TRP A 56 29.58 -29.27 10.06
CA TRP A 56 28.46 -30.10 9.61
C TRP A 56 28.90 -31.55 9.55
N CYS A 57 28.03 -32.48 9.94
CA CYS A 57 28.34 -33.90 10.02
C CYS A 57 27.16 -34.74 9.51
N MET A 58 27.44 -35.94 9.00
CA MET A 58 26.46 -36.83 8.36
C MET A 58 25.91 -37.89 9.32
N VAL A 59 24.59 -38.09 9.28
CA VAL A 59 23.91 -39.28 9.83
C VAL A 59 23.21 -40.00 8.67
N GLY A 60 23.81 -41.09 8.17
CA GLY A 60 23.31 -41.77 6.98
C GLY A 60 23.48 -40.91 5.73
N GLU A 61 22.38 -40.44 5.14
CA GLU A 61 22.38 -39.57 3.94
C GLU A 61 22.02 -38.10 4.26
N GLU A 62 21.73 -37.78 5.52
CA GLU A 62 21.32 -36.44 5.95
C GLU A 62 22.44 -35.72 6.70
N GLU A 63 22.52 -34.40 6.53
CA GLU A 63 23.57 -33.55 7.08
C GLU A 63 23.02 -32.68 8.21
N TYR A 64 23.74 -32.64 9.33
CA TYR A 64 23.33 -31.96 10.56
C TYR A 64 24.44 -31.03 11.04
N GLN A 65 24.05 -29.87 11.56
CA GLN A 65 24.99 -28.92 12.14
C GLN A 65 25.34 -29.33 13.57
N VAL A 66 26.63 -29.26 13.90
CA VAL A 66 27.12 -29.51 15.27
C VAL A 66 27.47 -28.16 15.92
N SER A 67 26.76 -27.83 17.00
CA SER A 67 27.05 -26.67 17.82
C SER A 67 28.11 -27.05 18.86
N GLY A 68 29.36 -26.66 18.63
CA GLY A 68 30.47 -27.02 19.51
C GLY A 68 31.75 -26.19 19.30
N PRO A 69 32.37 -26.16 18.10
CA PRO A 69 33.61 -25.41 17.94
C PRO A 69 33.51 -24.28 16.89
N THR A 70 33.70 -23.02 17.32
CA THR A 70 33.88 -21.87 16.40
C THR A 70 35.37 -21.65 16.14
N ALA A 71 35.82 -21.89 14.90
CA ALA A 71 37.09 -21.50 14.25
C ALA A 71 38.48 -21.65 14.95
N THR A 72 38.57 -21.88 16.26
CA THR A 72 39.84 -21.96 17.02
C THR A 72 40.11 -23.30 17.70
N GLU A 73 39.22 -24.28 17.55
CA GLU A 73 39.37 -25.63 18.10
C GLU A 73 39.54 -26.68 16.98
N GLU A 74 40.28 -27.74 17.28
CA GLU A 74 40.66 -28.78 16.32
C GLU A 74 39.43 -29.66 16.01
N PHE A 75 38.92 -29.59 14.78
CA PHE A 75 37.72 -30.32 14.37
C PHE A 75 37.95 -31.84 14.38
N GLN A 76 37.00 -32.58 14.95
CA GLN A 76 36.98 -34.05 14.92
C GLN A 76 36.16 -34.55 13.72
N ALA A 77 36.55 -35.71 13.18
CA ALA A 77 35.90 -36.30 12.01
C ALA A 77 34.61 -37.08 12.35
N GLU A 78 34.41 -37.43 13.63
CA GLU A 78 33.31 -38.26 14.11
C GLU A 78 33.01 -37.94 15.59
N TYR A 79 31.72 -37.94 15.96
CA TYR A 79 31.23 -37.81 17.33
C TYR A 79 30.36 -39.02 17.66
N THR A 80 30.51 -39.58 18.86
CA THR A 80 29.86 -40.85 19.24
C THR A 80 29.12 -40.74 20.57
N GLY A 81 28.37 -41.77 20.96
CA GLY A 81 27.70 -41.79 22.25
C GLY A 81 26.49 -40.84 22.34
N CYS A 82 25.78 -40.66 21.22
CA CYS A 82 24.69 -39.70 21.17
C CYS A 82 23.51 -40.11 22.06
N HIS A 83 22.94 -39.15 22.78
CA HIS A 83 21.84 -39.33 23.70
C HIS A 83 20.93 -38.09 23.70
N THR A 84 19.68 -38.27 24.11
CA THR A 84 18.67 -37.21 24.03
C THR A 84 18.28 -36.68 25.40
N HIS A 85 18.13 -35.35 25.48
CA HIS A 85 17.52 -34.66 26.60
C HIS A 85 16.32 -33.86 26.05
N GLY A 86 15.10 -34.32 26.32
CA GLY A 86 13.91 -33.72 25.73
C GLY A 86 13.84 -33.98 24.22
N SER A 87 13.80 -32.91 23.41
CA SER A 87 13.80 -32.96 21.94
C SER A 87 15.18 -32.78 21.32
N GLU A 88 16.20 -32.48 22.11
CA GLU A 88 17.56 -32.20 21.65
C GLU A 88 18.43 -33.45 21.69
N THR A 89 19.29 -33.60 20.68
CA THR A 89 20.25 -34.71 20.58
C THR A 89 21.65 -34.19 20.81
N TYR A 90 22.34 -34.77 21.79
CA TYR A 90 23.72 -34.46 22.14
C TYR A 90 24.61 -35.65 21.77
N CYS A 91 25.82 -35.40 21.28
CA CYS A 91 26.85 -36.40 21.04
C CYS A 91 28.11 -36.03 21.82
N VAL A 92 28.98 -36.99 22.08
CA VAL A 92 30.17 -36.79 22.91
C VAL A 92 31.40 -36.65 22.01
N ASP A 93 32.23 -35.66 22.30
CA ASP A 93 33.52 -35.45 21.65
C ASP A 93 34.66 -36.28 22.29
N ASP A 94 35.86 -36.22 21.70
CA ASP A 94 37.05 -36.92 22.24
C ASP A 94 37.50 -36.42 23.63
N ALA A 95 37.06 -35.22 24.06
CA ALA A 95 37.32 -34.67 25.39
C ALA A 95 36.29 -35.13 26.44
N GLY A 96 35.19 -35.77 26.00
CA GLY A 96 34.10 -36.22 26.85
C GLY A 96 33.04 -35.15 27.11
N GLU A 97 33.00 -34.08 26.31
CA GLU A 97 32.04 -32.98 26.40
C GLU A 97 30.88 -33.19 25.41
N ASP A 98 29.69 -32.77 25.82
CA ASP A 98 28.47 -32.92 25.02
C ASP A 98 28.35 -31.80 23.98
N VAL A 99 28.34 -32.16 22.70
CA VAL A 99 28.07 -31.28 21.57
C VAL A 99 26.64 -31.47 21.06
N LEU A 100 25.95 -30.36 20.82
CA LEU A 100 24.55 -30.38 20.39
C LEU A 100 24.47 -30.59 18.87
N ILE A 101 23.68 -31.58 18.45
CA ILE A 101 23.32 -31.78 17.05
C ILE A 101 22.04 -31.01 16.76
N MET A 102 22.16 -29.98 15.93
CA MET A 102 21.02 -29.16 15.50
C MET A 102 20.21 -29.94 14.47
N THR A 103 19.11 -30.53 14.91
CA THR A 103 18.16 -31.27 14.08
C THR A 103 17.18 -30.37 13.32
N ASP A 104 17.19 -29.06 13.60
CA ASP A 104 16.43 -28.07 12.87
C ASP A 104 17.29 -27.49 11.74
N ALA A 105 16.94 -27.84 10.50
CA ALA A 105 17.63 -27.38 9.31
C ALA A 105 17.66 -25.85 9.23
N ALA A 106 18.87 -25.30 9.35
CA ALA A 106 19.39 -24.06 8.76
C ALA A 106 18.38 -22.94 8.39
N GLU A 107 18.39 -21.83 9.14
CA GLU A 107 18.35 -20.48 8.55
C GLU A 107 18.95 -19.40 9.49
N SER A 108 20.13 -18.93 9.09
CA SER A 108 20.95 -17.76 9.46
C SER A 108 20.52 -16.72 10.53
N THR A 109 21.35 -16.63 11.57
CA THR A 109 21.97 -15.44 12.23
C THR A 109 21.20 -14.12 12.39
N ASP A 110 21.04 -13.67 13.65
CA ASP A 110 21.75 -12.44 14.08
C ASP A 110 22.00 -12.37 15.60
N SER A 111 23.22 -11.96 15.95
CA SER A 111 23.77 -11.97 17.31
C SER A 111 23.42 -10.68 18.06
N SER A 112 23.06 -10.77 19.35
CA SER A 112 23.09 -9.60 20.24
C SER A 112 23.88 -9.88 21.51
N SER A 113 24.96 -9.12 21.66
CA SER A 113 25.84 -9.07 22.82
C SER A 113 25.12 -8.44 24.02
N HIS A 114 25.10 -9.16 25.13
CA HIS A 114 24.60 -8.66 26.42
C HIS A 114 25.56 -7.63 27.04
N THR A 115 25.00 -6.48 27.43
CA THR A 115 25.51 -5.68 28.55
C THR A 115 24.30 -5.22 29.35
N GLU A 116 24.18 -5.73 30.57
CA GLU A 116 23.19 -5.36 31.58
C GLU A 116 23.63 -4.11 32.35
N GLU A 117 22.68 -3.27 32.79
CA GLU A 117 22.56 -2.74 34.16
C GLU A 117 21.13 -2.20 34.42
N GLU A 118 20.40 -2.89 35.33
CA GLU A 118 19.53 -2.43 36.45
C GLU A 118 18.52 -1.25 36.30
N SER A 119 17.27 -1.20 36.80
CA SER A 119 16.35 -2.00 37.65
C SER A 119 14.97 -1.24 37.68
N PRO A 120 13.95 -1.53 38.53
CA PRO A 120 12.97 -2.63 38.48
C PRO A 120 11.50 -2.14 38.51
N VAL A 121 10.54 -2.87 37.91
CA VAL A 121 9.15 -2.90 38.41
C VAL A 121 8.56 -4.30 38.16
N GLU A 122 8.04 -4.88 39.24
CA GLU A 122 7.46 -6.22 39.35
C GLU A 122 6.29 -6.44 38.38
N SER A 123 6.32 -7.54 37.64
CA SER A 123 5.14 -8.15 37.02
C SER A 123 5.17 -9.65 37.26
N GLU A 124 4.06 -10.16 37.75
CA GLU A 124 3.86 -11.55 38.16
C GLU A 124 4.09 -12.55 37.02
N ALA A 125 4.46 -13.76 37.43
CA ALA A 125 4.97 -14.85 36.61
C ALA A 125 3.91 -15.47 35.68
N GLU A 126 4.29 -15.70 34.42
CA GLU A 126 3.70 -16.67 33.49
C GLU A 126 4.86 -17.39 32.76
N PRO A 127 4.74 -18.69 32.41
CA PRO A 127 5.88 -19.56 32.15
C PRO A 127 6.54 -19.29 30.78
N ALA A 128 7.86 -19.49 30.75
CA ALA A 128 8.72 -19.27 29.60
C ALA A 128 8.47 -20.32 28.50
N GLY A 129 7.89 -19.88 27.38
CA GLY A 129 7.93 -20.53 26.07
C GLY A 129 8.35 -19.49 25.04
N SER A 130 9.22 -19.86 24.11
CA SER A 130 9.78 -19.01 23.06
C SER A 130 8.69 -18.23 22.30
N LYS A 131 8.45 -16.97 22.66
CA LYS A 131 7.54 -16.10 21.91
C LYS A 131 8.27 -15.61 20.66
N GLY A 132 7.86 -16.14 19.50
CA GLY A 132 8.17 -15.51 18.22
C GLY A 132 7.74 -14.04 18.21
N HIS A 133 8.37 -13.23 17.36
CA HIS A 133 8.00 -11.81 17.22
C HIS A 133 6.64 -11.71 16.53
N CYS A 134 5.57 -11.61 17.33
CA CYS A 134 4.21 -11.42 16.85
C CYS A 134 3.90 -9.94 16.64
N HIS A 135 3.24 -9.63 15.52
CA HIS A 135 2.80 -8.28 15.18
C HIS A 135 1.45 -8.32 14.47
N ASP A 136 0.62 -7.29 14.69
CA ASP A 136 -0.74 -7.21 14.17
C ASP A 136 -0.80 -6.35 12.89
N HIS A 137 -1.32 -6.90 11.80
CA HIS A 137 -1.71 -6.16 10.58
C HIS A 137 -3.22 -6.18 10.44
N ALA A 138 -3.87 -5.02 10.56
CA ALA A 138 -5.33 -4.87 10.42
C ALA A 138 -6.22 -5.82 11.25
N GLY A 139 -5.76 -6.18 12.46
CA GLY A 139 -6.48 -7.10 13.34
C GLY A 139 -6.19 -8.58 13.07
N VAL A 140 -5.25 -8.89 12.18
CA VAL A 140 -4.66 -10.21 11.97
C VAL A 140 -3.28 -10.26 12.61
N GLU A 141 -3.04 -11.22 13.48
CA GLU A 141 -1.76 -11.39 14.17
C GLU A 141 -0.84 -12.34 13.37
N HIS A 142 0.39 -11.90 13.10
CA HIS A 142 1.42 -12.68 12.44
C HIS A 142 2.62 -12.87 13.37
N CYS A 143 2.94 -14.12 13.67
CA CYS A 143 4.11 -14.49 14.47
C CYS A 143 5.24 -15.01 13.59
N VAL A 144 6.42 -14.38 13.68
CA VAL A 144 7.62 -14.85 13.00
C VAL A 144 8.44 -15.69 13.99
N GLY A 145 8.73 -16.95 13.63
CA GLY A 145 9.61 -17.84 14.40
C GLY A 145 8.94 -18.83 15.38
N GLY A 146 7.65 -19.13 15.21
CA GLY A 146 6.97 -20.20 15.95
C GLY A 146 6.80 -21.47 15.10
N SER A 147 7.00 -22.64 15.72
CA SER A 147 6.59 -23.93 15.14
C SER A 147 5.11 -23.89 14.77
N ALA A 148 4.74 -24.54 13.66
CA ALA A 148 3.37 -24.60 13.14
C ALA A 148 2.37 -25.16 14.18
N GLU A 149 1.86 -24.28 15.04
CA GLU A 149 0.67 -24.53 15.84
C GLU A 149 -0.57 -24.42 14.96
N ASP A 150 -1.62 -25.18 15.31
CA ASP A 150 -2.91 -25.19 14.65
C ASP A 150 -3.43 -23.75 14.44
N VAL A 151 -3.60 -23.35 13.18
CA VAL A 151 -4.07 -22.01 12.82
C VAL A 151 -5.51 -21.84 13.33
N ASN A 152 -5.69 -21.06 14.40
CA ASN A 152 -7.01 -20.71 14.90
C ASN A 152 -7.56 -19.49 14.15
N CYS A 153 -8.58 -19.73 13.32
CA CYS A 153 -9.25 -18.69 12.53
C CYS A 153 -10.51 -18.12 13.20
N ASP A 154 -10.82 -18.54 14.43
CA ASP A 154 -11.91 -17.97 15.20
C ASP A 154 -11.61 -16.52 15.61
N ALA A 155 -12.67 -15.76 15.86
CA ALA A 155 -12.53 -14.37 16.29
C ALA A 155 -11.77 -14.31 17.64
N PRO A 156 -10.65 -13.57 17.72
CA PRO A 156 -9.89 -13.48 18.97
C PRO A 156 -10.71 -12.74 20.03
N GLN A 157 -10.80 -13.29 21.24
CA GLN A 157 -11.37 -12.57 22.38
C GLN A 157 -10.39 -11.51 22.86
N ARG A 158 -10.69 -10.24 22.57
CA ARG A 158 -9.86 -9.09 22.97
C ARG A 158 -10.67 -8.18 23.87
N ASP A 159 -10.06 -7.75 24.99
CA ASP A 159 -10.61 -6.66 25.79
C ASP A 159 -10.10 -5.35 25.18
N TYR A 160 -11.04 -4.47 24.79
CA TYR A 160 -10.73 -3.24 24.08
C TYR A 160 -11.00 -2.03 24.99
N ASN A 161 -10.02 -1.13 25.10
CA ASN A 161 -10.25 0.16 25.74
C ASN A 161 -11.07 1.12 24.84
N ILE A 162 -12.39 0.92 24.81
CA ILE A 162 -13.33 1.71 24.00
C ILE A 162 -13.23 3.22 24.29
N PRO A 163 -13.18 3.70 25.56
CA PRO A 163 -13.05 5.13 25.84
C PRO A 163 -11.80 5.77 25.23
N LEU A 164 -10.67 5.06 25.25
CA LEU A 164 -9.43 5.52 24.64
C LEU A 164 -9.57 5.63 23.11
N ARG A 165 -10.13 4.61 22.45
CA ARG A 165 -10.38 4.60 20.99
C ARG A 165 -11.30 5.74 20.55
N VAL A 166 -12.35 6.00 21.33
CA VAL A 166 -13.27 7.14 21.10
C VAL A 166 -12.56 8.48 21.31
N GLY A 167 -11.71 8.62 22.33
CA GLY A 167 -10.96 9.85 22.57
C GLY A 167 -9.97 10.17 21.44
N LEU A 168 -9.23 9.16 20.98
CA LEU A 168 -8.21 9.29 19.94
C LEU A 168 -8.79 9.52 18.53
N LEU A 169 -10.05 9.14 18.29
CA LEU A 169 -10.79 9.51 17.08
C LEU A 169 -10.82 11.03 16.87
N PHE A 170 -11.06 11.82 17.92
CA PHE A 170 -11.08 13.29 17.82
C PHE A 170 -9.69 13.87 17.55
N VAL A 171 -8.64 13.19 18.03
CA VAL A 171 -7.26 13.58 17.75
C VAL A 171 -6.95 13.39 16.26
N ILE A 172 -7.32 12.24 15.67
CA ILE A 172 -7.19 12.01 14.22
C ILE A 172 -7.99 13.02 13.41
N LEU A 173 -9.25 13.31 13.80
CA LEU A 173 -10.07 14.32 13.12
C LEU A 173 -9.39 15.69 13.10
N PHE A 174 -8.79 16.10 14.23
CA PHE A 174 -8.13 17.38 14.34
C PHE A 174 -6.84 17.45 13.51
N THR A 175 -5.98 16.43 13.60
CA THR A 175 -4.69 16.40 12.88
C THR A 175 -4.86 16.21 11.38
N SER A 176 -5.79 15.36 10.94
CA SER A 176 -6.13 15.18 9.52
C SER A 176 -6.71 16.48 8.93
N GLY A 177 -7.55 17.17 9.71
CA GLY A 177 -8.04 18.50 9.40
C GLY A 177 -6.91 19.50 9.22
N LEU A 178 -5.98 19.59 10.17
CA LEU A 178 -4.81 20.46 10.03
C LEU A 178 -3.99 20.12 8.78
N GLY A 179 -3.73 18.85 8.52
CA GLY A 179 -2.96 18.40 7.35
C GLY A 179 -3.56 18.87 6.02
N VAL A 180 -4.87 18.69 5.83
CA VAL A 180 -5.54 19.00 4.55
C VAL A 180 -5.93 20.46 4.40
N PHE A 181 -6.38 21.13 5.47
CA PHE A 181 -6.82 22.52 5.39
C PHE A 181 -5.64 23.50 5.33
N MET A 182 -4.49 23.17 5.92
CA MET A 182 -3.34 24.09 6.02
C MET A 182 -2.80 24.54 4.65
N PRO A 183 -2.53 23.66 3.66
CA PRO A 183 -2.07 24.09 2.34
C PRO A 183 -3.10 24.96 1.59
N VAL A 184 -4.39 24.63 1.72
CA VAL A 184 -5.50 25.36 1.06
C VAL A 184 -5.67 26.75 1.67
N LEU A 185 -5.64 26.84 2.99
CA LEU A 185 -5.84 28.10 3.71
C LEU A 185 -4.65 29.04 3.54
N THR A 186 -3.43 28.50 3.53
CA THR A 186 -2.19 29.26 3.29
C THR A 186 -2.19 29.92 1.91
N ARG A 187 -2.67 29.22 0.88
CA ARG A 187 -2.85 29.81 -0.45
C ARG A 187 -3.98 30.83 -0.50
N ARG A 188 -5.08 30.60 0.23
CA ARG A 188 -6.22 31.53 0.29
C ARG A 188 -5.83 32.88 0.85
N PHE A 189 -5.05 32.90 1.92
CA PHE A 189 -4.56 34.13 2.53
C PHE A 189 -3.33 34.72 1.81
N ASN A 190 -2.94 34.14 0.67
CA ASN A 190 -1.81 34.57 -0.16
C ASN A 190 -0.46 34.62 0.60
N LEU A 191 -0.30 33.80 1.65
CA LEU A 191 0.96 33.70 2.41
C LEU A 191 2.07 33.06 1.57
N ILE A 192 1.71 32.09 0.72
CA ILE A 192 2.65 31.35 -0.12
C ILE A 192 2.09 31.30 -1.55
N GLY A 193 2.78 31.95 -2.50
CA GLY A 193 2.46 31.86 -3.92
C GLY A 193 2.86 30.50 -4.51
N ALA A 194 2.18 30.04 -5.57
CA ALA A 194 2.45 28.75 -6.23
C ALA A 194 3.87 28.65 -6.85
N ASN A 195 4.56 29.77 -7.02
CA ASN A 195 5.95 29.80 -7.48
C ASN A 195 6.97 29.77 -6.33
N ASN A 196 6.52 29.85 -5.09
CA ASN A 196 7.38 29.79 -3.92
C ASN A 196 7.96 28.37 -3.76
N ILE A 197 9.24 28.30 -3.43
CA ILE A 197 9.96 27.04 -3.22
C ILE A 197 9.28 26.18 -2.14
N ILE A 198 8.70 26.79 -1.11
CA ILE A 198 8.01 26.06 -0.02
C ILE A 198 6.83 25.27 -0.58
N PHE A 199 6.06 25.85 -1.51
CA PHE A 199 4.92 25.17 -2.11
C PHE A 199 5.36 23.99 -2.98
N VAL A 200 6.47 24.13 -3.71
CA VAL A 200 7.06 23.05 -4.51
C VAL A 200 7.55 21.92 -3.62
N VAL A 201 8.23 22.25 -2.52
CA VAL A 201 8.70 21.27 -1.54
C VAL A 201 7.53 20.50 -0.94
N LEU A 202 6.48 21.17 -0.46
CA LEU A 202 5.29 20.51 0.08
C LEU A 202 4.61 19.60 -0.96
N LYS A 203 4.49 20.07 -2.20
CA LYS A 203 3.87 19.30 -3.28
C LYS A 203 4.67 18.04 -3.60
N GLN A 204 5.98 18.16 -3.77
CA GLN A 204 6.83 17.01 -4.12
C GLN A 204 7.00 16.04 -2.95
N PHE A 205 7.08 16.56 -1.73
CA PHE A 205 6.97 15.73 -0.53
C PHE A 205 5.68 14.90 -0.55
N GLY A 206 4.53 15.55 -0.80
CA GLY A 206 3.25 14.86 -0.95
C GLY A 206 3.22 13.81 -2.07
N THR A 207 3.84 14.09 -3.22
CA THR A 207 4.00 13.10 -4.30
C THR A 207 4.74 11.85 -3.81
N GLY A 208 5.80 12.03 -3.03
CA GLY A 208 6.56 10.92 -2.45
C GLY A 208 5.73 10.11 -1.44
N ILE A 209 4.97 10.80 -0.59
CA ILE A 209 4.04 10.15 0.35
C ILE A 209 3.05 9.26 -0.41
N VAL A 210 2.32 9.80 -1.40
CA VAL A 210 1.28 9.07 -2.15
C VAL A 210 1.86 7.84 -2.88
N ILE A 211 3.02 7.98 -3.53
CA ILE A 211 3.68 6.86 -4.21
C ILE A 211 4.05 5.77 -3.19
N SER A 212 4.62 6.15 -2.05
CA SER A 212 4.98 5.19 -1.02
C SER A 212 3.77 4.53 -0.37
N THR A 213 2.67 5.27 -0.13
CA THR A 213 1.41 4.67 0.36
C THR A 213 0.94 3.58 -0.60
N ALA A 214 0.93 3.86 -1.91
CA ALA A 214 0.44 2.92 -2.91
C ALA A 214 1.23 1.60 -2.90
N PHE A 215 2.57 1.66 -2.91
CA PHE A 215 3.42 0.48 -3.07
C PHE A 215 3.82 -0.18 -1.75
N VAL A 216 4.20 0.60 -0.74
CA VAL A 216 4.82 0.08 0.50
C VAL A 216 3.79 -0.22 1.57
N HIS A 217 2.62 0.41 1.53
CA HIS A 217 1.58 0.20 2.53
C HIS A 217 0.38 -0.55 1.94
N LEU A 218 -0.31 0.01 0.95
CA LEU A 218 -1.54 -0.60 0.42
C LEU A 218 -1.30 -1.91 -0.32
N PHE A 219 -0.34 -1.93 -1.25
CA PHE A 219 -0.06 -3.12 -2.05
C PHE A 219 0.48 -4.27 -1.20
N THR A 220 1.42 -3.98 -0.30
CA THR A 220 2.00 -4.96 0.64
C THR A 220 0.95 -5.46 1.63
N HIS A 221 0.14 -4.58 2.20
CA HIS A 221 -0.94 -4.96 3.10
C HIS A 221 -1.93 -5.90 2.41
N ALA A 222 -2.34 -5.57 1.17
CA ALA A 222 -3.18 -6.47 0.37
C ALA A 222 -2.51 -7.83 0.13
N GLN A 223 -1.20 -7.85 -0.14
CA GLN A 223 -0.46 -9.10 -0.31
C GLN A 223 -0.42 -9.94 0.98
N LEU A 224 -0.24 -9.31 2.14
CA LEU A 224 -0.25 -9.99 3.44
C LEU A 224 -1.64 -10.54 3.77
N MET A 225 -2.70 -9.78 3.50
CA MET A 225 -4.08 -10.26 3.65
C MET A 225 -4.34 -11.50 2.79
N PHE A 226 -3.95 -11.47 1.52
CA PHE A 226 -4.10 -12.61 0.61
C PHE A 226 -3.19 -13.80 0.92
N ALA A 227 -2.11 -13.60 1.69
CA ALA A 227 -1.22 -14.64 2.17
C ALA A 227 -1.65 -15.23 3.53
N ASN A 228 -2.76 -14.76 4.12
CA ASN A 228 -3.26 -15.27 5.39
C ASN A 228 -3.65 -16.76 5.28
N GLN A 229 -3.17 -17.59 6.20
CA GLN A 229 -3.39 -19.03 6.24
C GLN A 229 -4.87 -19.41 6.38
N CYS A 230 -5.70 -18.56 7.01
CA CYS A 230 -7.14 -18.74 7.15
C CYS A 230 -7.92 -18.60 5.83
N LEU A 231 -7.31 -17.97 4.80
CA LEU A 231 -7.90 -17.92 3.47
C LEU A 231 -7.69 -19.22 2.68
N GLY A 232 -6.65 -19.99 3.03
CA GLY A 232 -6.19 -21.13 2.25
C GLY A 232 -5.39 -20.73 1.01
N VAL A 233 -5.24 -21.67 0.07
CA VAL A 233 -4.48 -21.44 -1.17
C VAL A 233 -5.34 -20.68 -2.19
N LEU A 234 -4.83 -19.55 -2.67
CA LEU A 234 -5.43 -18.83 -3.79
C LEU A 234 -5.22 -19.61 -5.10
N GLU A 235 -6.28 -19.75 -5.91
CA GLU A 235 -6.19 -20.38 -7.22
C GLU A 235 -5.29 -19.61 -8.20
N TYR A 236 -5.13 -18.31 -7.97
CA TYR A 236 -4.30 -17.43 -8.79
C TYR A 236 -3.31 -16.66 -7.92
N GLU A 237 -2.03 -17.02 -8.01
CA GLU A 237 -0.95 -16.46 -7.19
C GLU A 237 -0.80 -14.94 -7.38
N ALA A 238 -1.02 -14.44 -8.59
CA ALA A 238 -0.91 -13.01 -8.91
C ALA A 238 -2.20 -12.20 -8.63
N THR A 239 -3.08 -12.68 -7.74
CA THR A 239 -4.37 -12.01 -7.42
C THR A 239 -4.16 -10.55 -6.98
N THR A 240 -3.26 -10.28 -6.04
CA THR A 240 -2.96 -8.92 -5.56
C THR A 240 -2.52 -8.02 -6.72
N ALA A 241 -1.58 -8.48 -7.54
CA ALA A 241 -1.05 -7.73 -8.67
C ALA A 241 -2.11 -7.51 -9.76
N ALA A 242 -2.98 -8.47 -10.02
CA ALA A 242 -4.07 -8.32 -10.99
C ALA A 242 -5.10 -7.28 -10.54
N ILE A 243 -5.48 -7.27 -9.26
CA ILE A 243 -6.41 -6.27 -8.72
C ILE A 243 -5.76 -4.88 -8.70
N PHE A 244 -4.49 -4.80 -8.34
CA PHE A 244 -3.69 -3.57 -8.46
C PHE A 244 -3.67 -3.02 -9.89
N MET A 245 -3.43 -3.88 -10.87
CA MET A 245 -3.49 -3.51 -12.30
C MET A 245 -4.90 -3.08 -12.72
N ALA A 246 -5.95 -3.69 -12.18
CA ALA A 246 -7.32 -3.25 -12.42
C ALA A 246 -7.56 -1.83 -11.89
N GLY A 247 -7.04 -1.49 -10.70
CA GLY A 247 -7.08 -0.13 -10.15
C GLY A 247 -6.36 0.88 -11.04
N LEU A 248 -5.15 0.56 -11.50
CA LEU A 248 -4.39 1.37 -12.46
C LEU A 248 -5.19 1.62 -13.76
N MET A 249 -5.76 0.57 -14.34
CA MET A 249 -6.54 0.66 -15.58
C MET A 249 -7.84 1.42 -15.38
N LEU A 250 -8.49 1.29 -14.22
CA LEU A 250 -9.68 2.04 -13.88
C LEU A 250 -9.38 3.55 -13.81
N SER A 251 -8.33 3.95 -13.10
CA SER A 251 -7.92 5.36 -13.03
C SER A 251 -7.55 5.92 -14.40
N PHE A 252 -6.75 5.19 -15.18
CA PHE A 252 -6.44 5.57 -16.56
C PHE A 252 -7.70 5.77 -17.40
N LEU A 253 -8.66 4.84 -17.31
CA LEU A 253 -9.90 4.92 -18.08
C LEU A 253 -10.72 6.15 -17.69
N ILE A 254 -10.82 6.46 -16.39
CA ILE A 254 -11.52 7.65 -15.90
C ILE A 254 -10.85 8.93 -16.44
N ASP A 255 -9.52 9.03 -16.35
CA ASP A 255 -8.78 10.20 -16.86
C ASP A 255 -8.93 10.35 -18.38
N TYR A 256 -8.78 9.25 -19.12
CA TYR A 256 -8.91 9.25 -20.58
C TYR A 256 -10.32 9.62 -21.05
N LEU A 257 -11.36 8.99 -20.47
CA LEU A 257 -12.75 9.31 -20.80
C LEU A 257 -13.11 10.72 -20.37
N GLY A 258 -12.59 11.18 -19.23
CA GLY A 258 -12.73 12.55 -18.74
C GLY A 258 -12.18 13.57 -19.72
N ALA A 259 -10.92 13.40 -20.14
CA ALA A 259 -10.28 14.25 -21.14
C ALA A 259 -11.04 14.25 -22.47
N ARG A 260 -11.43 13.06 -22.97
CA ARG A 260 -12.18 12.93 -24.23
C ARG A 260 -13.54 13.62 -24.16
N PHE A 261 -14.24 13.50 -23.03
CA PHE A 261 -15.53 14.15 -22.81
C PHE A 261 -15.42 15.67 -22.76
N VAL A 262 -14.39 16.20 -22.07
CA VAL A 262 -14.12 17.64 -22.02
C VAL A 262 -13.84 18.17 -23.43
N GLN A 263 -13.00 17.48 -24.21
CA GLN A 263 -12.70 17.87 -25.60
C GLN A 263 -13.93 17.83 -26.49
N TRP A 264 -14.77 16.81 -26.38
CA TRP A 264 -16.00 16.71 -27.15
C TRP A 264 -16.98 17.86 -26.87
N ARG A 265 -17.10 18.29 -25.59
CA ARG A 265 -17.90 19.46 -25.22
C ARG A 265 -17.32 20.77 -25.76
N GLN A 266 -15.99 20.93 -25.73
CA GLN A 266 -15.33 22.11 -26.29
C GLN A 266 -15.50 22.18 -27.82
N GLY A 267 -15.38 21.04 -28.53
CA GLY A 267 -15.61 20.97 -29.97
C GLY A 267 -17.05 21.33 -30.40
N LYS A 268 -18.05 21.04 -29.57
CA LYS A 268 -19.44 21.46 -29.80
C LYS A 268 -19.69 22.96 -29.57
N HIS A 269 -18.86 23.63 -28.77
CA HIS A 269 -18.97 25.06 -28.52
C HIS A 269 -18.22 25.93 -29.55
N VAL A 270 -17.42 25.32 -30.45
CA VAL A 270 -16.50 26.04 -31.36
C VAL A 270 -16.89 25.96 -32.86
N ALA A 271 -18.05 25.41 -33.24
CA ALA A 271 -18.54 25.53 -34.63
C ALA A 271 -20.08 25.53 -34.78
N PRO A 272 -20.71 26.44 -35.56
CA PRO A 272 -20.24 27.73 -36.07
C PRO A 272 -21.23 28.90 -35.81
N ASN A 273 -20.71 30.04 -35.32
CA ASN A 273 -21.30 31.36 -35.61
C ASN A 273 -20.33 32.07 -36.57
N THR A 274 -20.34 31.62 -37.83
CA THR A 274 -19.79 32.37 -38.95
C THR A 274 -20.87 32.46 -40.02
N GLU A 275 -21.95 33.18 -39.69
CA GLU A 275 -22.70 33.88 -40.73
C GLU A 275 -21.96 35.19 -40.99
N VAL A 276 -21.13 35.18 -42.03
CA VAL A 276 -20.59 36.39 -42.62
C VAL A 276 -21.75 37.13 -43.27
N ALA A 277 -22.29 38.11 -42.56
CA ALA A 277 -23.06 39.18 -43.16
C ALA A 277 -22.09 40.22 -43.74
N THR A 278 -21.78 40.11 -45.03
CA THR A 278 -21.32 41.27 -45.81
C THR A 278 -21.88 41.19 -47.23
N ALA A 279 -22.86 42.06 -47.49
CA ALA A 279 -23.35 42.42 -48.81
C ALA A 279 -22.57 43.64 -49.35
N GLY A 280 -22.24 43.62 -50.66
CA GLY A 280 -21.75 44.76 -51.48
C GLY A 280 -20.26 45.10 -51.34
N ASP A 281 -19.49 45.51 -52.36
CA ASP A 281 -19.76 45.89 -53.75
C ASP A 281 -18.41 45.88 -54.54
N LYS A 282 -18.48 45.47 -55.82
CA LYS A 282 -17.70 45.77 -57.05
C LYS A 282 -16.15 45.83 -57.19
N SER A 283 -15.75 45.21 -58.32
CA SER A 283 -14.70 45.56 -59.32
C SER A 283 -13.27 45.04 -59.05
N GLY A 284 -12.56 44.34 -59.95
CA GLY A 284 -12.78 43.89 -61.33
C GLY A 284 -11.54 43.12 -61.86
N ASN A 285 -11.76 42.24 -62.85
CA ASN A 285 -10.83 41.59 -63.82
C ASN A 285 -9.55 40.89 -63.28
N THR A 286 -9.23 39.63 -63.60
CA THR A 286 -9.10 39.01 -64.94
C THR A 286 -9.01 37.48 -64.82
N SER A 287 -9.73 36.72 -65.66
CA SER A 287 -9.68 35.24 -65.81
C SER A 287 -8.59 34.82 -66.84
N PRO A 288 -8.47 33.54 -67.30
CA PRO A 288 -8.91 32.23 -66.74
C PRO A 288 -7.81 31.14 -66.80
N SER A 289 -7.99 29.99 -66.12
CA SER A 289 -7.76 28.62 -66.68
C SER A 289 -8.10 27.51 -65.68
N ALA A 290 -9.21 26.81 -65.96
CA ALA A 290 -9.52 25.37 -65.79
C ALA A 290 -9.26 24.63 -64.45
N GLU A 291 -10.33 24.51 -63.64
CA GLU A 291 -10.99 23.30 -63.08
C GLU A 291 -10.35 21.89 -63.28
N PRO A 292 -10.78 20.83 -62.55
CA PRO A 292 -10.93 20.67 -61.09
C PRO A 292 -10.39 19.30 -60.60
N SER A 293 -9.92 19.17 -59.36
CA SER A 293 -9.81 17.83 -58.73
C SER A 293 -10.29 17.85 -57.29
N HIS A 294 -11.48 17.30 -57.11
CA HIS A 294 -11.89 16.64 -55.88
C HIS A 294 -10.84 15.59 -55.52
N GLU A 295 -10.22 15.68 -54.35
CA GLU A 295 -9.85 14.46 -53.62
C GLU A 295 -9.82 14.67 -52.11
N PHE A 296 -10.89 14.14 -51.53
CA PHE A 296 -11.02 13.63 -50.18
C PHE A 296 -9.79 12.79 -49.81
N ASN A 297 -8.99 13.22 -48.82
CA ASN A 297 -8.06 12.29 -48.17
C ASN A 297 -8.02 12.52 -46.65
N ARG A 298 -8.97 11.87 -45.99
CA ARG A 298 -8.79 11.40 -44.61
C ARG A 298 -7.92 10.13 -44.65
N SER A 299 -7.08 10.02 -43.62
CA SER A 299 -6.43 8.81 -43.07
C SER A 299 -5.38 8.10 -43.93
N HIS A 300 -4.11 8.20 -43.52
CA HIS A 300 -3.35 7.13 -42.84
C HIS A 300 -1.86 7.52 -42.83
N GLY A 301 -1.39 7.95 -41.67
CA GLY A 301 0.00 8.31 -41.44
C GLY A 301 0.14 8.88 -40.05
N LEU A 302 0.13 8.01 -39.04
CA LEU A 302 0.58 8.35 -37.69
C LEU A 302 2.11 8.46 -37.74
N PRO A 303 2.71 9.65 -37.59
CA PRO A 303 3.94 9.72 -36.85
C PRO A 303 3.55 9.57 -35.37
N HIS A 304 3.96 8.47 -34.73
CA HIS A 304 4.07 8.41 -33.27
C HIS A 304 5.11 9.43 -32.82
N VAL A 305 4.71 10.69 -32.79
CA VAL A 305 5.43 11.76 -32.11
C VAL A 305 4.74 11.88 -30.76
N HIS A 306 5.50 11.65 -29.69
CA HIS A 306 5.13 12.16 -28.37
C HIS A 306 5.12 13.69 -28.48
N GLY A 307 4.00 14.24 -28.95
CA GLY A 307 3.75 15.66 -28.88
C GLY A 307 3.75 16.08 -27.42
N PRO A 308 4.16 17.31 -27.09
CA PRO A 308 4.11 17.79 -25.72
C PRO A 308 2.69 17.58 -25.20
N MET A 309 2.57 16.92 -24.04
CA MET A 309 1.30 16.78 -23.35
C MET A 309 0.66 18.16 -23.24
N ARG A 310 -0.54 18.31 -23.82
CA ARG A 310 -1.28 19.58 -23.83
C ARG A 310 -1.50 20.03 -22.38
N GLU A 311 -1.42 21.34 -22.10
CA GLU A 311 -1.83 21.88 -20.80
C GLU A 311 -3.22 21.38 -20.44
N ALA A 312 -3.34 20.78 -19.25
CA ALA A 312 -4.59 20.23 -18.75
C ALA A 312 -5.61 21.36 -18.57
N THR A 313 -6.84 21.11 -19.00
CA THR A 313 -7.94 22.05 -18.74
C THR A 313 -8.30 22.06 -17.25
N PRO A 314 -8.92 23.14 -16.74
CA PRO A 314 -9.40 23.18 -15.35
C PRO A 314 -10.28 21.98 -14.95
N MET A 315 -11.04 21.42 -15.88
CA MET A 315 -11.88 20.25 -15.61
C MET A 315 -11.06 18.96 -15.56
N GLU A 316 -10.04 18.82 -16.40
CA GLU A 316 -9.11 17.68 -16.36
C GLU A 316 -8.35 17.67 -15.02
N GLU A 317 -7.77 18.80 -14.59
CA GLU A 317 -7.10 18.90 -13.29
C GLU A 317 -8.02 18.51 -12.12
N LYS A 318 -9.30 18.91 -12.19
CA LYS A 318 -10.30 18.54 -11.18
C LYS A 318 -10.57 17.05 -11.14
N ILE A 319 -10.67 16.39 -12.29
CA ILE A 319 -10.88 14.94 -12.39
C ILE A 319 -9.68 14.22 -11.76
N ASN A 320 -8.47 14.68 -12.04
CA ASN A 320 -7.25 14.07 -11.51
C ASN A 320 -7.19 14.16 -9.98
N VAL A 321 -7.54 15.32 -9.40
CA VAL A 321 -7.63 15.47 -7.94
C VAL A 321 -8.80 14.66 -7.35
N LEU A 322 -9.91 14.51 -8.07
CA LEU A 322 -11.02 13.67 -7.62
C LEU A 322 -10.65 12.18 -7.63
N ASN A 323 -9.85 11.73 -8.59
CA ASN A 323 -9.31 10.37 -8.62
C ASN A 323 -8.34 10.13 -7.45
N LEU A 324 -7.47 11.10 -7.15
CA LEU A 324 -6.63 11.07 -5.94
C LEU A 324 -7.49 10.95 -4.67
N GLU A 325 -8.47 11.85 -4.54
CA GLU A 325 -9.37 11.92 -3.39
C GLU A 325 -10.17 10.61 -3.22
N ALA A 326 -10.65 10.03 -4.32
CA ALA A 326 -11.38 8.76 -4.29
C ALA A 326 -10.51 7.61 -3.77
N GLY A 327 -9.28 7.44 -4.28
CA GLY A 327 -8.35 6.41 -3.81
C GLY A 327 -8.02 6.58 -2.32
N ILE A 328 -7.70 7.82 -1.91
CA ILE A 328 -7.40 8.13 -0.52
C ILE A 328 -8.61 7.87 0.39
N ILE A 329 -9.84 8.24 -0.02
CA ILE A 329 -11.06 8.02 0.77
C ILE A 329 -11.30 6.53 1.04
N PHE A 330 -11.18 5.68 0.01
CA PHE A 330 -11.39 4.24 0.16
C PHE A 330 -10.37 3.59 1.08
N HIS A 331 -9.10 4.01 1.01
CA HIS A 331 -8.09 3.50 1.92
C HIS A 331 -8.27 4.05 3.35
N SER A 332 -8.54 5.34 3.49
CA SER A 332 -8.67 6.01 4.79
C SER A 332 -9.85 5.49 5.62
N ILE A 333 -10.95 5.05 5.00
CA ILE A 333 -12.03 4.39 5.75
C ILE A 333 -11.59 3.03 6.29
N LEU A 334 -10.84 2.25 5.50
CA LEU A 334 -10.31 0.96 5.93
C LEU A 334 -9.29 1.14 7.06
N ILE A 335 -8.34 2.07 6.93
CA ILE A 335 -7.41 2.43 8.01
C ILE A 335 -8.17 2.76 9.29
N GLY A 336 -9.25 3.54 9.18
CA GLY A 336 -10.05 3.90 10.36
C GLY A 336 -10.64 2.67 11.06
N ILE A 337 -11.18 1.71 10.30
CA ILE A 337 -11.73 0.45 10.84
C ILE A 337 -10.61 -0.41 11.42
N THR A 338 -9.55 -0.64 10.66
CA THR A 338 -8.45 -1.55 11.02
C THR A 338 -7.65 -1.06 12.22
N LEU A 339 -7.48 0.27 12.35
CA LEU A 339 -6.84 0.89 13.52
C LEU A 339 -7.59 0.55 14.82
N VAL A 340 -8.92 0.63 14.82
CA VAL A 340 -9.70 0.44 16.06
C VAL A 340 -9.98 -1.03 16.38
N VAL A 341 -9.75 -1.97 15.47
CA VAL A 341 -9.85 -3.42 15.74
C VAL A 341 -8.50 -4.04 16.13
N ALA A 342 -7.40 -3.29 16.01
CA ALA A 342 -6.09 -3.72 16.49
C ALA A 342 -6.08 -3.95 18.01
N SER A 343 -5.26 -4.89 18.49
CA SER A 343 -5.15 -5.22 19.91
C SER A 343 -4.71 -4.03 20.76
N ASP A 344 -5.12 -3.96 22.04
CA ASP A 344 -4.75 -2.87 22.94
C ASP A 344 -3.22 -2.73 23.11
N GLY A 345 -2.47 -3.84 23.06
CA GLY A 345 -1.01 -3.86 23.17
C GLY A 345 -0.29 -3.14 22.03
N PHE A 346 -0.86 -3.16 20.81
CA PHE A 346 -0.28 -2.51 19.63
C PHE A 346 -1.01 -1.24 19.19
N PHE A 347 -2.22 -1.00 19.72
CA PHE A 347 -3.09 0.09 19.32
C PHE A 347 -2.45 1.48 19.44
N ILE A 348 -1.75 1.78 20.54
CA ILE A 348 -1.10 3.11 20.70
C ILE A 348 0.01 3.32 19.68
N THR A 349 0.80 2.29 19.40
CA THR A 349 1.86 2.35 18.38
C THR A 349 1.27 2.60 17.01
N LEU A 350 0.29 1.78 16.60
CA LEU A 350 -0.44 1.97 15.35
C LEU A 350 -1.09 3.35 15.27
N PHE A 351 -1.72 3.79 16.35
CA PHE A 351 -2.36 5.09 16.40
C PHE A 351 -1.37 6.22 16.11
N ILE A 352 -0.20 6.22 16.74
CA ILE A 352 0.82 7.27 16.53
C ILE A 352 1.29 7.25 15.07
N VAL A 353 1.54 6.07 14.52
CA VAL A 353 2.00 5.91 13.14
C VAL A 353 0.93 6.40 12.15
N ILE A 354 -0.32 5.98 12.32
CA ILE A 354 -1.46 6.38 11.49
C ILE A 354 -1.78 7.88 11.64
N LEU A 355 -1.56 8.46 12.82
CA LEU A 355 -1.74 9.90 13.04
C LEU A 355 -0.82 10.72 12.12
N PHE A 356 0.46 10.32 12.03
CA PHE A 356 1.42 10.97 11.15
C PHE A 356 1.14 10.65 9.67
N HIS A 357 0.84 9.39 9.34
CA HIS A 357 0.41 8.96 8.00
C HIS A 357 -0.73 9.84 7.49
N GLN A 358 -1.83 9.91 8.22
CA GLN A 358 -3.03 10.68 7.85
C GLN A 358 -2.74 12.17 7.71
N MET A 359 -1.87 12.72 8.56
CA MET A 359 -1.47 14.12 8.45
C MET A 359 -0.66 14.37 7.15
N PHE A 360 0.28 13.50 6.81
CA PHE A 360 1.11 13.66 5.61
C PHE A 360 0.32 13.44 4.31
N GLU A 361 -0.57 12.46 4.28
CA GLU A 361 -1.52 12.29 3.17
C GLU A 361 -2.46 13.50 3.04
N GLY A 362 -2.90 14.06 4.17
CA GLY A 362 -3.70 15.29 4.20
C GLY A 362 -2.95 16.46 3.58
N ILE A 363 -1.66 16.64 3.91
CA ILE A 363 -0.82 17.68 3.30
C ILE A 363 -0.70 17.45 1.78
N ALA A 364 -0.46 16.21 1.36
CA ALA A 364 -0.36 15.86 -0.07
C ALA A 364 -1.65 16.23 -0.82
N LEU A 365 -2.80 15.72 -0.39
CA LEU A 365 -4.10 16.02 -0.99
C LEU A 365 -4.45 17.52 -0.89
N GLY A 366 -4.18 18.14 0.25
CA GLY A 366 -4.41 19.57 0.48
C GLY A 366 -3.63 20.46 -0.49
N THR A 367 -2.37 20.11 -0.81
CA THR A 367 -1.59 20.84 -1.82
C THR A 367 -2.19 20.71 -3.21
N CYS A 368 -2.64 19.50 -3.61
CA CYS A 368 -3.34 19.26 -4.88
C CYS A 368 -4.65 20.07 -4.97
N ILE A 369 -5.48 20.06 -3.93
CA ILE A 369 -6.72 20.85 -3.87
C ILE A 369 -6.43 22.36 -3.93
N ALA A 370 -5.36 22.80 -3.26
CA ALA A 370 -4.95 24.20 -3.29
C ALA A 370 -4.60 24.65 -4.71
N GLU A 371 -4.01 23.79 -5.54
CA GLU A 371 -3.65 24.08 -6.94
C GLU A 371 -4.80 24.30 -7.89
N LEU A 372 -5.95 23.67 -7.65
CA LEU A 372 -7.09 23.77 -8.55
C LEU A 372 -7.45 25.25 -8.85
N PRO A 373 -7.59 25.65 -10.12
CA PRO A 373 -8.01 26.99 -10.47
C PRO A 373 -9.46 27.22 -10.03
N LYS A 374 -9.84 28.49 -9.83
CA LYS A 374 -11.22 28.84 -9.43
C LYS A 374 -12.28 28.38 -10.45
N ALA A 375 -11.89 28.26 -11.72
CA ALA A 375 -12.73 27.71 -12.79
C ALA A 375 -13.01 26.20 -12.62
N ALA A 376 -12.11 25.47 -11.97
CA ALA A 376 -12.27 24.05 -11.64
C ALA A 376 -13.08 23.86 -10.36
N ALA A 377 -12.67 24.52 -9.28
CA ALA A 377 -13.27 24.39 -7.96
C ALA A 377 -13.32 25.74 -7.24
N GLY A 378 -14.54 26.16 -6.89
CA GLY A 378 -14.77 27.31 -6.01
C GLY A 378 -14.34 27.01 -4.57
N THR A 379 -14.25 28.05 -3.75
CA THR A 379 -13.75 27.91 -2.37
C THR A 379 -14.58 26.96 -1.52
N ALA A 380 -15.90 27.01 -1.64
CA ALA A 380 -16.79 26.09 -0.91
C ALA A 380 -16.55 24.63 -1.32
N GLN A 381 -16.29 24.38 -2.61
CA GLN A 381 -15.98 23.03 -3.10
C GLN A 381 -14.63 22.54 -2.56
N LYS A 382 -13.60 23.38 -2.53
CA LYS A 382 -12.30 23.01 -1.95
C LYS A 382 -12.43 22.66 -0.46
N LEU A 383 -13.20 23.45 0.30
CA LEU A 383 -13.46 23.18 1.71
C LEU A 383 -14.26 21.89 1.91
N LEU A 384 -15.21 21.58 1.01
CA LEU A 384 -15.93 20.32 1.03
C LEU A 384 -14.98 19.13 0.84
N MET A 385 -14.10 19.17 -0.17
CA MET A 385 -13.11 18.11 -0.42
C MET A 385 -12.20 17.89 0.79
N CYS A 386 -11.69 18.98 1.38
CA CYS A 386 -10.91 18.92 2.62
C CYS A 386 -11.71 18.31 3.79
N GLY A 387 -12.98 18.70 3.93
CA GLY A 387 -13.86 18.18 4.96
C GLY A 387 -14.14 16.67 4.80
N THR A 388 -14.33 16.20 3.57
CA THR A 388 -14.53 14.78 3.27
C THR A 388 -13.31 13.97 3.73
N PHE A 389 -12.10 14.39 3.36
CA PHE A 389 -10.87 13.73 3.81
C PHE A 389 -10.71 13.75 5.34
N ALA A 390 -10.98 14.88 6.00
CA ALA A 390 -10.81 14.96 7.45
C ALA A 390 -11.77 14.04 8.23
N LEU A 391 -12.98 13.83 7.68
CA LEU A 391 -14.05 13.05 8.33
C LEU A 391 -13.99 11.55 8.04
N ILE A 392 -13.39 11.11 6.93
CA ILE A 392 -13.52 9.73 6.49
C ILE A 392 -12.85 8.72 7.45
N THR A 393 -11.64 9.00 7.95
CA THR A 393 -10.94 8.11 8.90
C THR A 393 -11.68 8.04 10.25
N PRO A 394 -12.12 9.17 10.86
CA PRO A 394 -13.00 9.13 12.02
C PRO A 394 -14.30 8.34 11.81
N ILE A 395 -14.90 8.41 10.62
CA ILE A 395 -16.07 7.60 10.27
C ILE A 395 -15.70 6.12 10.25
N GLY A 396 -14.57 5.75 9.65
CA GLY A 396 -14.04 4.37 9.68
C GLY A 396 -13.82 3.88 11.11
N MET A 397 -13.20 4.70 11.97
CA MET A 397 -13.02 4.39 13.39
C MET A 397 -14.35 4.19 14.12
N ALA A 398 -15.34 5.05 13.87
CA ALA A 398 -16.67 4.92 14.48
C ALA A 398 -17.37 3.62 14.04
N ILE A 399 -17.24 3.25 12.76
CA ILE A 399 -17.75 1.97 12.24
C ILE A 399 -17.03 0.81 12.93
N GLY A 400 -15.69 0.82 12.97
CA GLY A 400 -14.91 -0.25 13.58
C GLY A 400 -15.20 -0.43 15.08
N ILE A 401 -15.38 0.68 15.82
CA ILE A 401 -15.83 0.65 17.23
C ILE A 401 -17.20 -0.03 17.34
N GLY A 402 -18.13 0.27 16.43
CA GLY A 402 -19.47 -0.32 16.41
C GLY A 402 -19.50 -1.80 16.06
N THR A 403 -18.44 -2.34 15.45
CA THR A 403 -18.33 -3.75 15.05
C THR A 403 -17.35 -4.57 15.88
N LEU A 404 -16.75 -4.01 16.94
CA LEU A 404 -15.69 -4.66 17.74
C LEU A 404 -16.04 -6.08 18.17
N ASP A 405 -17.25 -6.30 18.68
CA ASP A 405 -17.69 -7.59 19.22
C ASP A 405 -17.96 -8.67 18.15
N HIS A 406 -17.96 -8.27 16.87
CA HIS A 406 -18.30 -9.13 15.74
C HIS A 406 -17.23 -9.17 14.65
N PHE A 407 -16.17 -8.37 14.77
CA PHE A 407 -15.14 -8.29 13.77
C PHE A 407 -14.19 -9.49 13.90
N ASN A 408 -14.14 -10.32 12.86
CA ASN A 408 -13.14 -11.36 12.71
C ASN A 408 -12.23 -11.03 11.51
N GLY A 409 -11.01 -10.58 11.79
CA GLY A 409 -9.99 -10.31 10.77
C GLY A 409 -9.52 -11.56 10.02
N ASN A 410 -9.69 -12.74 10.62
CA ASN A 410 -9.32 -14.03 10.03
C ASN A 410 -10.46 -14.68 9.23
N ASP A 411 -11.66 -14.08 9.20
CA ASP A 411 -12.74 -14.60 8.38
C ASP A 411 -12.39 -14.44 6.88
N PRO A 412 -12.52 -15.49 6.05
CA PRO A 412 -12.17 -15.43 4.64
C PRO A 412 -12.85 -14.30 3.87
N SER A 413 -14.10 -13.96 4.23
CA SER A 413 -14.83 -12.87 3.55
C SER A 413 -14.27 -11.50 3.92
N THR A 414 -13.86 -11.30 5.18
CA THR A 414 -13.17 -10.10 5.65
C THR A 414 -11.83 -9.94 4.95
N ILE A 415 -11.05 -11.01 4.88
CA ILE A 415 -9.73 -11.03 4.23
C ILE A 415 -9.85 -10.65 2.75
N ILE A 416 -10.76 -11.30 2.02
CA ILE A 416 -10.98 -11.02 0.59
C ILE A 416 -11.43 -9.57 0.39
N ALA A 417 -12.32 -9.07 1.24
CA ALA A 417 -12.84 -7.71 1.13
C ALA A 417 -11.73 -6.67 1.34
N ILE A 418 -10.99 -6.75 2.45
CA ILE A 418 -9.92 -5.79 2.77
C ILE A 418 -8.80 -5.89 1.74
N GLY A 419 -8.30 -7.11 1.45
CA GLY A 419 -7.22 -7.31 0.48
C GLY A 419 -7.57 -6.82 -0.93
N THR A 420 -8.81 -7.04 -1.38
CA THR A 420 -9.26 -6.55 -2.70
C THR A 420 -9.35 -5.03 -2.73
N LEU A 421 -9.92 -4.41 -1.70
CA LEU A 421 -10.08 -2.96 -1.64
C LEU A 421 -8.74 -2.25 -1.53
N ASP A 422 -7.81 -2.78 -0.73
CA ASP A 422 -6.46 -2.23 -0.59
C ASP A 422 -5.65 -2.38 -1.88
N ALA A 423 -5.68 -3.54 -2.54
CA ALA A 423 -4.99 -3.73 -3.82
C ALA A 423 -5.55 -2.79 -4.91
N LEU A 424 -6.88 -2.64 -4.98
CA LEU A 424 -7.52 -1.77 -5.95
C LEU A 424 -7.17 -0.30 -5.67
N SER A 425 -7.20 0.12 -4.41
CA SER A 425 -6.82 1.47 -3.98
C SER A 425 -5.34 1.76 -4.25
N ALA A 426 -4.44 0.81 -3.98
CA ALA A 426 -3.02 0.89 -4.34
C ALA A 426 -2.86 1.18 -5.83
N GLY A 427 -3.60 0.48 -6.69
CA GLY A 427 -3.57 0.69 -8.13
C GLY A 427 -3.99 2.11 -8.52
N ILE A 428 -5.06 2.62 -7.93
CA ILE A 428 -5.54 3.99 -8.15
C ILE A 428 -4.49 5.02 -7.73
N LEU A 429 -3.93 4.88 -6.52
CA LEU A 429 -2.93 5.81 -6.00
C LEU A 429 -1.60 5.71 -6.75
N ALA A 430 -1.21 4.53 -7.24
CA ALA A 430 -0.03 4.36 -8.06
C ALA A 430 -0.16 5.10 -9.40
N TRP A 431 -1.33 5.03 -10.06
CA TRP A 431 -1.59 5.80 -11.29
C TRP A 431 -1.46 7.30 -11.01
N VAL A 432 -2.14 7.78 -9.99
CA VAL A 432 -2.15 9.20 -9.66
C VAL A 432 -0.77 9.69 -9.22
N GLY A 433 -0.08 8.95 -8.36
CA GLY A 433 1.24 9.30 -7.87
C GLY A 433 2.29 9.35 -8.98
N LEU A 434 2.35 8.32 -9.83
CA LEU A 434 3.38 8.20 -10.87
C LEU A 434 3.06 9.06 -12.11
N VAL A 435 1.84 9.02 -12.61
CA VAL A 435 1.49 9.68 -13.88
C VAL A 435 1.03 11.12 -13.63
N GLU A 436 0.07 11.29 -12.74
CA GLU A 436 -0.66 12.55 -12.57
C GLU A 436 0.07 13.58 -11.71
N MET A 437 0.91 13.12 -10.79
CA MET A 437 1.72 13.95 -9.91
C MET A 437 3.18 13.98 -10.37
N LEU A 438 3.89 12.85 -10.37
CA LEU A 438 5.32 12.80 -10.68
C LEU A 438 5.62 13.14 -12.16
N ALA A 439 5.14 12.33 -13.10
CA ALA A 439 5.44 12.55 -14.51
C ALA A 439 4.87 13.88 -15.03
N ARG A 440 3.69 14.28 -14.58
CA ARG A 440 3.12 15.58 -14.96
C ARG A 440 3.99 16.74 -14.49
N ASP A 441 4.42 16.78 -13.23
CA ASP A 441 5.20 17.92 -12.73
C ASP A 441 6.61 17.96 -13.32
N TRP A 442 7.26 16.80 -13.39
CA TRP A 442 8.68 16.67 -13.75
C TRP A 442 8.92 16.61 -15.24
N MET A 443 8.08 15.92 -16.00
CA MET A 443 8.28 15.69 -17.44
C MET A 443 7.41 16.55 -18.34
N HIS A 444 6.38 17.20 -17.79
CA HIS A 444 5.45 18.02 -18.59
C HIS A 444 5.15 19.38 -17.95
N GLY A 445 5.61 19.59 -16.71
CA GLY A 445 5.24 20.72 -15.88
C GLY A 445 6.36 21.73 -15.73
N LYS A 446 6.24 22.55 -14.68
CA LYS A 446 7.16 23.67 -14.43
C LYS A 446 8.56 23.22 -14.01
N LEU A 447 8.74 21.98 -13.55
CA LEU A 447 10.04 21.48 -13.08
C LEU A 447 10.98 21.13 -14.23
N LEU A 448 10.47 20.77 -15.41
CA LEU A 448 11.29 20.55 -16.61
C LEU A 448 12.24 21.71 -16.91
N ASN A 449 11.72 22.94 -16.77
CA ASN A 449 12.42 24.17 -17.12
C ASN A 449 12.87 24.95 -15.87
N ALA A 450 12.82 24.33 -14.68
CA ALA A 450 13.20 24.99 -13.43
C ALA A 450 14.72 25.07 -13.26
N GLY A 451 15.19 26.13 -12.59
CA GLY A 451 16.60 26.26 -12.22
C GLY A 451 17.04 25.19 -11.22
N ALA A 452 18.32 24.84 -11.23
CA ALA A 452 18.89 23.71 -10.50
C ALA A 452 18.52 23.66 -9.01
N VAL A 453 18.54 24.81 -8.31
CA VAL A 453 18.19 24.88 -6.88
C VAL A 453 16.77 24.39 -6.62
N ARG A 454 15.79 24.82 -7.43
CA ARG A 454 14.39 24.43 -7.29
C ARG A 454 14.22 22.94 -7.57
N THR A 455 14.90 22.41 -8.59
CA THR A 455 14.86 20.99 -8.96
C THR A 455 15.49 20.11 -7.89
N VAL A 456 16.62 20.51 -7.29
CA VAL A 456 17.28 19.74 -6.22
C VAL A 456 16.43 19.74 -4.94
N CYS A 457 15.89 20.90 -4.53
CA CYS A 457 14.96 20.96 -3.39
C CYS A 457 13.71 20.11 -3.62
N ALA A 458 13.17 20.13 -4.84
CA ALA A 458 12.04 19.29 -5.24
C ALA A 458 12.35 17.80 -5.17
N LEU A 459 13.51 17.38 -5.70
CA LEU A 459 13.94 15.98 -5.67
C LEU A 459 14.17 15.48 -4.25
N PHE A 460 14.84 16.31 -3.43
CA PHE A 460 15.08 16.00 -2.03
C PHE A 460 13.75 15.82 -1.28
N ALA A 461 12.79 16.74 -1.45
CA ALA A 461 11.48 16.65 -0.83
C ALA A 461 10.72 15.39 -1.27
N LEU A 462 10.75 15.04 -2.56
CA LEU A 462 10.17 13.82 -3.11
C LEU A 462 10.74 12.57 -2.42
N ILE A 463 12.07 12.47 -2.33
CA ILE A 463 12.77 11.35 -1.70
C ILE A 463 12.44 11.29 -0.19
N CYS A 464 12.42 12.43 0.49
CA CYS A 464 12.01 12.48 1.90
C CYS A 464 10.59 11.97 2.11
N GLY A 465 9.65 12.30 1.21
CA GLY A 465 8.29 11.76 1.26
C GLY A 465 8.28 10.24 1.11
N LEU A 466 8.98 9.72 0.10
CA LEU A 466 9.10 8.27 -0.12
C LEU A 466 9.66 7.54 1.12
N ILE A 467 10.80 8.00 1.63
CA ILE A 467 11.47 7.36 2.77
C ILE A 467 10.62 7.46 4.03
N LEU A 468 10.10 8.65 4.35
CA LEU A 468 9.33 8.85 5.57
C LEU A 468 8.12 7.91 5.60
N MET A 469 7.38 7.82 4.50
CA MET A 469 6.19 7.00 4.44
C MET A 469 6.51 5.50 4.42
N SER A 470 7.60 5.11 3.76
CA SER A 470 8.10 3.72 3.82
C SER A 470 8.52 3.31 5.23
N VAL A 471 9.16 4.23 5.95
CA VAL A 471 9.57 4.02 7.35
C VAL A 471 8.35 3.90 8.26
N LEU A 472 7.34 4.76 8.11
CA LEU A 472 6.08 4.61 8.84
C LEU A 472 5.40 3.27 8.53
N GLY A 473 5.44 2.82 7.28
CA GLY A 473 4.91 1.52 6.85
C GLY A 473 5.58 0.30 7.47
N LYS A 474 6.71 0.44 8.16
CA LYS A 474 7.28 -0.67 8.95
C LYS A 474 6.42 -1.00 10.18
N TRP A 475 5.78 0.01 10.75
CA TRP A 475 4.98 -0.11 11.98
C TRP A 475 3.48 0.07 11.74
N ALA A 476 3.08 0.46 10.54
CA ALA A 476 1.69 0.57 10.10
C ALA A 476 1.27 -0.72 9.40
#